data_AF-A0AAJ5S4W8-F1
#
_entry.id   AF-A0AAJ5S4W8-F1
#
_cell.length_a   1.000
_cell.length_b   1.000
_cell.length_c   1.000
_cell.angle_alpha   90.00
_cell.angle_beta   90.00
_cell.angle_gamma   90.00
#
_symmetry.space_group_name_H-M   'P 1'
#
loop_
_entity.id
_entity.type
_entity.pdbx_description
1 polymer ?
#
loop_
_entity_poly.entity_id
_entity_poly.type
_entity_poly.pdbx_seq_one_letter_code
_entity_poly.pdbx_strand_id
1 'polypeptide(L)'
;MDANTETFVGVYLKRVEPYDQALEAFLKSLDEHPGASLDNLPEHLQERLRALQALRQETRANLDVLALTYEKQATLIREQIQLYTRMAEPKYLRFDPQATASFARGQWWEQLLQTDLQQFRRLLDMNDYEVLKTQSRRLVQLPFGQEQAELYLDFSKHIEAALAVHRRILSVSQRLDHNLAEAMQDGQIQFPGKRKKLDGIISTRQYSTLITRAQIISDLHQLVVRRDRLSADDFESTLLAQQTLRGKHFHEALLSHDSLAAAGLTPEQQKAPLESALREYKLALSNAQYLLSRNMPAVDSSQLEAYIVELNILISLGEDDMANLGAATDRQDAVPEQPLTHRARKQLKPNDFLDVYDIYRLQPRQKLWEAHFHYTTATANARRFAKGHLKFPEAMGRDERLQRAQASAERCQVYRGDLRLDQIEDLIPFPAS
;
A
#
# COMPACT_ATOMS: atom_id res chain seq x y z
N MET A 1 11.43 11.82 -25.34
CA MET A 1 10.19 11.11 -25.71
C MET A 1 9.67 11.81 -26.96
N ASP A 2 9.28 11.07 -28.01
CA ASP A 2 8.81 11.68 -29.26
C ASP A 2 7.49 12.44 -29.04
N ALA A 3 7.32 13.55 -29.77
CA ALA A 3 6.13 14.41 -29.73
C ALA A 3 4.81 13.64 -29.92
N ASN A 4 4.81 12.54 -30.68
CA ASN A 4 3.64 11.68 -30.88
C ASN A 4 3.18 10.94 -29.61
N THR A 5 4.09 10.56 -28.70
CA THR A 5 3.75 9.84 -27.46
C THR A 5 3.18 10.79 -26.41
N GLU A 6 3.68 12.03 -26.34
CA GLU A 6 3.06 13.10 -25.55
C GLU A 6 1.64 13.40 -26.06
N THR A 7 1.43 13.29 -27.38
CA THR A 7 0.10 13.44 -27.97
C THR A 7 -0.84 12.29 -27.57
N PHE A 8 -0.35 11.03 -27.52
CA PHE A 8 -1.15 9.87 -27.12
C PHE A 8 -1.53 9.90 -25.64
N VAL A 9 -0.54 10.02 -24.73
CA VAL A 9 -0.81 10.08 -23.28
C VAL A 9 -1.68 11.30 -22.96
N GLY A 10 -1.40 12.45 -23.58
CA GLY A 10 -2.19 13.67 -23.41
C GLY A 10 -3.67 13.50 -23.78
N VAL A 11 -3.97 12.77 -24.85
CA VAL A 11 -5.37 12.47 -25.24
C VAL A 11 -6.09 11.66 -24.14
N TYR A 12 -5.45 10.63 -23.60
CA TYR A 12 -6.08 9.81 -22.57
C TYR A 12 -6.13 10.51 -21.20
N LEU A 13 -5.14 11.33 -20.86
CA LEU A 13 -5.19 12.21 -19.69
C LEU A 13 -6.40 13.15 -19.76
N LYS A 14 -6.66 13.75 -20.93
CA LYS A 14 -7.85 14.59 -21.14
C LYS A 14 -9.17 13.80 -21.02
N ARG A 15 -9.17 12.51 -21.37
CA ARG A 15 -10.37 11.66 -21.24
C ARG A 15 -10.66 11.25 -19.80
N VAL A 16 -9.63 11.13 -18.94
CA VAL A 16 -9.80 10.81 -17.52
C VAL A 16 -9.89 12.06 -16.64
N GLU A 17 -9.59 13.24 -17.18
CA GLU A 17 -9.64 14.53 -16.47
C GLU A 17 -10.95 14.76 -15.68
N PRO A 18 -12.16 14.46 -16.21
CA PRO A 18 -13.39 14.61 -15.42
C PRO A 18 -13.42 13.72 -14.17
N TYR A 19 -12.90 12.49 -14.26
CA TYR A 19 -12.76 11.59 -13.10
C TYR A 19 -11.72 12.14 -12.12
N ASP A 20 -10.56 12.57 -12.61
CA ASP A 20 -9.49 13.11 -11.75
C ASP A 20 -9.95 14.36 -10.98
N GLN A 21 -10.66 15.28 -11.64
CA GLN A 21 -11.22 16.46 -11.01
C GLN A 21 -12.33 16.11 -10.00
N ALA A 22 -13.18 15.14 -10.32
CA ALA A 22 -14.21 14.67 -9.41
C ALA A 22 -13.62 13.96 -8.18
N LEU A 23 -12.55 13.17 -8.36
CA LEU A 23 -11.82 12.51 -7.29
C LEU A 23 -11.15 13.55 -6.38
N GLU A 24 -10.45 14.53 -6.95
CA GLU A 24 -9.82 15.61 -6.18
C GLU A 24 -10.87 16.41 -5.40
N ALA A 25 -11.99 16.76 -6.04
CA ALA A 25 -13.10 17.45 -5.39
C ALA A 25 -13.72 16.59 -4.27
N PHE A 26 -13.88 15.28 -4.48
CA PHE A 26 -14.38 14.35 -3.46
C PHE A 26 -13.41 14.25 -2.28
N LEU A 27 -12.12 14.05 -2.52
CA LEU A 27 -11.10 13.99 -1.47
C LEU A 27 -11.06 15.30 -0.67
N LYS A 28 -11.12 16.45 -1.34
CA LYS A 28 -11.22 17.75 -0.69
C LYS A 28 -12.49 17.88 0.15
N SER A 29 -13.62 17.36 -0.35
CA SER A 29 -14.88 17.37 0.40
C SER A 29 -14.84 16.45 1.60
N LEU A 30 -14.15 15.31 1.49
CA LEU A 30 -13.92 14.39 2.59
C LEU A 30 -13.05 15.07 3.67
N ASP A 31 -11.98 15.76 3.27
CA ASP A 31 -11.12 16.54 4.16
C ASP A 31 -11.90 17.68 4.87
N GLU A 32 -12.91 18.25 4.22
CA GLU A 32 -13.81 19.27 4.77
C GLU A 32 -14.89 18.69 5.71
N HIS A 33 -15.06 17.37 5.74
CA HIS A 33 -15.99 16.65 6.62
C HIS A 33 -15.27 15.71 7.59
N PRO A 34 -14.52 16.27 8.57
CA PRO A 34 -13.88 15.49 9.61
C PRO A 34 -14.96 14.83 10.48
N GLY A 35 -15.19 13.55 10.27
CA GLY A 35 -16.27 12.76 10.88
C GLY A 35 -16.87 11.72 9.92
N ALA A 36 -16.60 11.86 8.62
CA ALA A 36 -17.15 11.03 7.56
C ALA A 36 -16.18 9.90 7.16
N SER A 37 -16.48 8.67 7.53
CA SER A 37 -15.84 7.47 6.95
C SER A 37 -16.63 6.99 5.75
N LEU A 38 -16.02 6.16 4.87
CA LEU A 38 -16.73 5.54 3.74
C LEU A 38 -17.98 4.76 4.17
N ASP A 39 -18.00 4.24 5.41
CA ASP A 39 -19.15 3.53 5.99
C ASP A 39 -20.19 4.48 6.64
N ASN A 40 -19.88 5.77 6.80
CA ASN A 40 -20.74 6.76 7.46
C ASN A 40 -20.68 8.15 6.78
N LEU A 41 -20.69 8.17 5.44
CA LEU A 41 -20.69 9.43 4.69
C LEU A 41 -22.04 10.17 4.86
N PRO A 42 -22.06 11.50 5.02
CA PRO A 42 -23.27 12.31 4.84
C PRO A 42 -23.92 12.05 3.47
N GLU A 43 -25.25 12.18 3.36
CA GLU A 43 -26.02 11.83 2.16
C GLU A 43 -25.46 12.48 0.87
N HIS A 44 -25.10 13.76 0.93
CA HIS A 44 -24.50 14.46 -0.21
C HIS A 44 -23.11 13.93 -0.60
N LEU A 45 -22.30 13.42 0.35
CA LEU A 45 -21.02 12.76 0.05
C LEU A 45 -21.23 11.35 -0.47
N GLN A 46 -22.28 10.64 -0.02
CA GLN A 46 -22.69 9.37 -0.61
C GLN A 46 -23.12 9.54 -2.07
N GLU A 47 -23.85 10.62 -2.40
CA GLU A 47 -24.19 10.97 -3.77
C GLU A 47 -22.95 11.27 -4.62
N ARG A 48 -22.01 12.06 -4.08
CA ARG A 48 -20.72 12.31 -4.76
C ARG A 48 -19.90 11.04 -4.96
N LEU A 49 -19.85 10.16 -3.96
CA LEU A 49 -19.16 8.87 -4.08
C LEU A 49 -19.80 8.00 -5.15
N ARG A 50 -21.14 7.95 -5.22
CA ARG A 50 -21.89 7.23 -6.28
C ARG A 50 -21.60 7.81 -7.67
N ALA A 51 -21.60 9.14 -7.81
CA ALA A 51 -21.24 9.81 -9.07
C ALA A 51 -19.79 9.53 -9.46
N LEU A 52 -18.87 9.55 -8.50
CA LEU A 52 -17.46 9.22 -8.71
C LEU A 52 -17.27 7.76 -9.13
N GLN A 53 -18.01 6.83 -8.53
CA GLN A 53 -18.05 5.41 -8.93
C GLN A 53 -18.54 5.26 -10.37
N ALA A 54 -19.63 5.94 -10.76
CA ALA A 54 -20.12 5.92 -12.13
C ALA A 54 -19.07 6.44 -13.13
N LEU A 55 -18.46 7.59 -12.84
CA LEU A 55 -17.38 8.15 -13.66
C LEU A 55 -16.18 7.20 -13.78
N ARG A 56 -15.80 6.53 -12.69
CA ARG A 56 -14.71 5.55 -12.69
C ARG A 56 -15.02 4.38 -13.62
N GLN A 57 -16.25 3.86 -13.57
CA GLN A 57 -16.68 2.77 -14.44
C GLN A 57 -16.69 3.20 -15.92
N GLU A 58 -17.21 4.39 -16.23
CA GLU A 58 -17.22 4.95 -17.58
C GLU A 58 -15.80 5.17 -18.13
N THR A 59 -14.87 5.60 -17.27
CA THR A 59 -13.49 5.92 -17.67
C THR A 59 -12.52 4.76 -17.52
N ARG A 60 -12.97 3.60 -17.00
CA ARG A 60 -12.12 2.43 -16.66
C ARG A 60 -11.22 1.98 -17.81
N ALA A 61 -11.76 1.92 -19.03
CA ALA A 61 -10.99 1.54 -20.21
C ALA A 61 -9.87 2.56 -20.53
N ASN A 62 -10.10 3.85 -20.29
CA ASN A 62 -9.07 4.89 -20.46
C ASN A 62 -8.00 4.82 -19.36
N LEU A 63 -8.39 4.52 -18.11
CA LEU A 63 -7.45 4.27 -17.01
C LEU A 63 -6.55 3.08 -17.33
N ASP A 64 -7.10 1.99 -17.87
CA ASP A 64 -6.33 0.82 -18.27
C ASP A 64 -5.33 1.13 -19.39
N VAL A 65 -5.75 1.87 -20.43
CA VAL A 65 -4.84 2.32 -21.49
C VAL A 65 -3.70 3.17 -20.93
N LEU A 66 -3.97 4.09 -20.00
CA LEU A 66 -2.91 4.87 -19.34
C LEU A 66 -1.97 3.97 -18.54
N ALA A 67 -2.51 3.07 -17.72
CA ALA A 67 -1.70 2.13 -16.93
C ALA A 67 -0.79 1.27 -17.83
N LEU A 68 -1.32 0.70 -18.92
CA LEU A 68 -0.55 -0.07 -19.91
C LEU A 68 0.49 0.78 -20.63
N THR A 69 0.18 2.04 -20.89
CA THR A 69 1.13 2.96 -21.56
C THR A 69 2.31 3.27 -20.64
N TYR A 70 2.05 3.59 -19.37
CA TYR A 70 3.11 3.81 -18.39
C TYR A 70 3.92 2.53 -18.15
N GLU A 71 3.27 1.36 -18.13
CA GLU A 71 3.93 0.06 -18.03
C GLU A 71 4.94 -0.16 -19.18
N LYS A 72 4.53 0.12 -20.42
CA LYS A 72 5.42 0.04 -21.59
C LYS A 72 6.52 1.11 -21.56
N GLN A 73 6.20 2.34 -21.15
CA GLN A 73 7.17 3.42 -21.02
C GLN A 73 8.26 3.08 -20.00
N ALA A 74 7.90 2.49 -18.85
CA ALA A 74 8.86 2.08 -17.82
C ALA A 74 9.91 1.11 -18.38
N THR A 75 9.51 0.15 -19.23
CA THR A 75 10.43 -0.77 -19.90
C THR A 75 11.43 -0.03 -20.80
N LEU A 76 10.94 0.86 -21.67
CA LEU A 76 11.79 1.65 -22.56
C LEU A 76 12.73 2.58 -21.78
N ILE A 77 12.24 3.22 -20.72
CA ILE A 77 13.05 4.11 -19.87
C ILE A 77 14.19 3.31 -19.20
N ARG A 78 13.93 2.08 -18.75
CA ARG A 78 14.98 1.21 -18.17
C ARG A 78 16.07 0.86 -19.18
N GLU A 79 15.71 0.59 -20.43
CA GLU A 79 16.68 0.36 -21.51
C GLU A 79 17.55 1.61 -21.74
N GLN A 80 16.96 2.80 -21.70
CA GLN A 80 17.68 4.06 -21.78
C GLN A 80 18.62 4.26 -20.58
N ILE A 81 18.16 3.99 -19.35
CA ILE A 81 19.01 4.04 -18.16
C ILE A 81 20.22 3.12 -18.34
N GLN A 82 20.04 1.88 -18.80
CA GLN A 82 21.13 0.93 -19.03
C GLN A 82 22.11 1.41 -20.10
N LEU A 83 21.61 2.02 -21.18
CA LEU A 83 22.46 2.62 -22.22
C LEU A 83 23.31 3.76 -21.64
N TYR A 84 22.69 4.71 -20.96
CA TYR A 84 23.39 5.86 -20.39
C TYR A 84 24.31 5.49 -19.21
N THR A 85 24.00 4.43 -18.46
CA THR A 85 24.92 3.83 -17.48
C THR A 85 26.20 3.35 -18.15
N ARG A 86 26.08 2.59 -19.27
CA ARG A 86 27.24 2.12 -20.03
C ARG A 86 28.04 3.28 -20.62
N MET A 87 27.37 4.29 -21.17
CA MET A 87 28.03 5.47 -21.74
C MET A 87 28.73 6.35 -20.69
N ALA A 88 28.28 6.29 -19.43
CA ALA A 88 28.91 6.98 -18.30
C ALA A 88 30.13 6.25 -17.73
N GLU A 89 30.49 5.06 -18.25
CA GLU A 89 31.67 4.33 -17.78
C GLU A 89 32.97 5.10 -18.07
N PRO A 90 34.00 5.02 -17.20
CA PRO A 90 35.25 5.77 -17.35
C PRO A 90 35.95 5.59 -18.72
N LYS A 91 35.77 4.43 -19.36
CA LYS A 91 36.34 4.14 -20.69
C LYS A 91 35.79 5.04 -21.81
N TYR A 92 34.61 5.65 -21.61
CA TYR A 92 34.00 6.57 -22.57
C TYR A 92 34.21 8.05 -22.23
N LEU A 93 34.92 8.38 -21.14
CA LEU A 93 35.09 9.76 -20.66
C LEU A 93 35.66 10.71 -21.72
N ARG A 94 36.51 10.21 -22.62
CA ARG A 94 37.07 11.01 -23.73
C ARG A 94 36.02 11.45 -24.75
N PHE A 95 34.91 10.73 -24.86
CA PHE A 95 33.82 11.00 -25.81
C PHE A 95 32.67 11.79 -25.17
N ASP A 96 32.63 11.90 -23.84
CA ASP A 96 31.64 12.69 -23.09
C ASP A 96 32.32 13.52 -21.98
N PRO A 97 33.15 14.52 -22.36
CA PRO A 97 33.92 15.31 -21.39
C PRO A 97 33.04 16.18 -20.48
N GLN A 98 31.78 16.39 -20.84
CA GLN A 98 30.81 17.18 -20.08
C GLN A 98 29.92 16.33 -19.16
N ALA A 99 30.13 15.01 -19.11
CA ALA A 99 29.30 14.06 -18.36
C ALA A 99 27.79 14.16 -18.71
N THR A 100 27.49 14.42 -19.98
CA THR A 100 26.15 14.49 -20.55
C THR A 100 25.39 13.19 -20.36
N ALA A 101 26.07 12.04 -20.46
CA ALA A 101 25.49 10.73 -20.26
C ALA A 101 25.07 10.51 -18.81
N SER A 102 25.90 10.92 -17.84
CA SER A 102 25.55 10.86 -16.41
C SER A 102 24.38 11.78 -16.07
N PHE A 103 24.34 12.98 -16.64
CA PHE A 103 23.21 13.90 -16.50
C PHE A 103 21.92 13.30 -17.08
N ALA A 104 21.97 12.80 -18.32
CA ALA A 104 20.84 12.15 -18.98
C ALA A 104 20.35 10.92 -18.21
N ARG A 105 21.26 10.10 -17.69
CA ARG A 105 20.95 8.96 -16.80
C ARG A 105 20.10 9.42 -15.61
N GLY A 106 20.50 10.50 -14.95
CA GLY A 106 19.74 11.10 -13.86
C GLY A 106 18.32 11.54 -14.24
N GLN A 107 18.16 12.16 -15.41
CA GLN A 107 16.83 12.54 -15.93
C GLN A 107 15.95 11.32 -16.23
N TRP A 108 16.52 10.25 -16.80
CA TRP A 108 15.77 9.02 -17.05
C TRP A 108 15.35 8.31 -15.77
N TRP A 109 16.18 8.34 -14.72
CA TRP A 109 15.82 7.86 -13.39
C TRP A 109 14.64 8.63 -12.79
N GLU A 110 14.65 9.97 -12.88
CA GLU A 110 13.52 10.77 -12.45
C GLU A 110 12.24 10.39 -13.22
N GLN A 111 12.34 10.27 -14.54
CA GLN A 111 11.22 9.91 -15.39
C GLN A 111 10.67 8.51 -15.08
N LEU A 112 11.55 7.54 -14.80
CA LEU A 112 11.16 6.18 -14.41
C LEU A 112 10.31 6.19 -13.14
N LEU A 113 10.79 6.86 -12.10
CA LEU A 113 10.11 6.96 -10.81
C LEU A 113 8.74 7.64 -10.94
N GLN A 114 8.64 8.69 -11.76
CA GLN A 114 7.36 9.35 -12.04
C GLN A 114 6.42 8.44 -12.83
N THR A 115 6.93 7.75 -13.84
CA THR A 115 6.15 6.82 -14.68
C THR A 115 5.59 5.67 -13.84
N ASP A 116 6.42 5.07 -12.99
CA ASP A 116 6.01 4.00 -12.07
C ASP A 116 4.95 4.50 -11.07
N LEU A 117 5.12 5.70 -10.51
CA LEU A 117 4.12 6.29 -9.62
C LEU A 117 2.78 6.54 -10.32
N GLN A 118 2.79 7.03 -11.56
CA GLN A 118 1.56 7.25 -12.33
C GLN A 118 0.88 5.92 -12.66
N GLN A 119 1.64 4.90 -13.08
CA GLN A 119 1.09 3.56 -13.29
C GLN A 119 0.42 3.02 -12.01
N PHE A 120 1.13 3.11 -10.88
CA PHE A 120 0.62 2.62 -9.59
C PHE A 120 -0.71 3.29 -9.22
N ARG A 121 -0.82 4.62 -9.36
CA ARG A 121 -2.06 5.36 -9.10
C ARG A 121 -3.21 4.91 -10.01
N ARG A 122 -2.97 4.82 -11.32
CA ARG A 122 -4.00 4.40 -12.27
C ARG A 122 -4.51 2.98 -12.00
N LEU A 123 -3.63 2.08 -11.58
CA LEU A 123 -4.02 0.72 -11.22
C LEU A 123 -4.86 0.69 -9.94
N LEU A 124 -4.56 1.53 -8.93
CA LEU A 124 -5.39 1.64 -7.72
C LEU A 124 -6.81 2.13 -8.04
N ASP A 125 -6.97 3.00 -9.04
CA ASP A 125 -8.26 3.49 -9.50
C ASP A 125 -9.09 2.41 -10.25
N MET A 126 -8.48 1.31 -10.70
CA MET A 126 -9.18 0.33 -11.55
C MET A 126 -10.08 -0.65 -10.78
N ASN A 127 -9.87 -0.80 -9.47
CA ASN A 127 -10.62 -1.75 -8.65
C ASN A 127 -11.79 -1.07 -7.95
N ASP A 128 -12.95 -1.75 -7.95
CA ASP A 128 -14.15 -1.31 -7.24
C ASP A 128 -14.31 -2.07 -5.93
N TYR A 129 -13.52 -1.67 -4.94
CA TYR A 129 -13.52 -2.29 -3.61
C TYR A 129 -14.88 -2.17 -2.91
N GLU A 130 -15.68 -1.16 -3.21
CA GLU A 130 -17.02 -0.99 -2.61
C GLU A 130 -18.03 -1.98 -3.17
N VAL A 131 -17.97 -2.27 -4.47
CA VAL A 131 -18.78 -3.34 -5.08
C VAL A 131 -18.43 -4.69 -4.45
N LEU A 132 -17.13 -5.01 -4.36
CA LEU A 132 -16.66 -6.26 -3.73
C LEU A 132 -17.11 -6.37 -2.26
N LYS A 133 -16.96 -5.30 -1.48
CA LYS A 133 -17.39 -5.22 -0.08
C LYS A 133 -18.90 -5.41 0.07
N THR A 134 -19.69 -4.77 -0.79
CA THR A 134 -21.15 -4.88 -0.80
C THR A 134 -21.60 -6.29 -1.17
N GLN A 135 -21.02 -6.88 -2.22
CA GLN A 135 -21.31 -8.26 -2.62
C GLN A 135 -20.94 -9.25 -1.53
N SER A 136 -19.76 -9.11 -0.91
CA SER A 136 -19.31 -9.94 0.21
C SER A 136 -20.27 -9.88 1.40
N ARG A 137 -20.68 -8.68 1.83
CA ARG A 137 -21.68 -8.48 2.91
C ARG A 137 -23.02 -9.14 2.57
N ARG A 138 -23.51 -8.96 1.36
CA ARG A 138 -24.79 -9.53 0.90
C ARG A 138 -24.74 -11.05 0.80
N LEU A 139 -23.63 -11.64 0.36
CA LEU A 139 -23.44 -13.10 0.30
C LEU A 139 -23.58 -13.78 1.67
N VAL A 140 -23.11 -13.12 2.73
CA VAL A 140 -23.24 -13.63 4.12
C VAL A 140 -24.69 -13.57 4.62
N GLN A 141 -25.46 -12.59 4.15
CA GLN A 141 -26.84 -12.35 4.59
C GLN A 141 -27.88 -13.18 3.83
N LEU A 142 -27.61 -13.51 2.56
CA LEU A 142 -28.55 -14.27 1.74
C LEU A 142 -28.63 -15.73 2.20
N PRO A 143 -29.84 -16.31 2.26
CA PRO A 143 -30.01 -17.74 2.46
C PRO A 143 -29.45 -18.53 1.28
N PHE A 144 -29.13 -19.79 1.50
CA PHE A 144 -28.72 -20.69 0.42
C PHE A 144 -29.84 -20.82 -0.63
N GLY A 145 -29.50 -20.65 -1.91
CA GLY A 145 -30.44 -20.70 -3.02
C GLY A 145 -29.89 -20.08 -4.29
N GLN A 146 -30.73 -19.99 -5.32
CA GLN A 146 -30.36 -19.51 -6.65
C GLN A 146 -29.80 -18.08 -6.63
N GLU A 147 -30.43 -17.17 -5.88
CA GLU A 147 -29.97 -15.77 -5.77
C GLU A 147 -28.56 -15.67 -5.15
N GLN A 148 -28.28 -16.47 -4.12
CA GLN A 148 -26.95 -16.52 -3.50
C GLN A 148 -25.90 -17.10 -4.46
N ALA A 149 -26.26 -18.11 -5.25
CA ALA A 149 -25.39 -18.72 -6.25
C ALA A 149 -25.05 -17.74 -7.39
N GLU A 150 -26.05 -17.04 -7.92
CA GLU A 150 -25.86 -16.00 -8.96
C GLU A 150 -24.98 -14.86 -8.46
N LEU A 151 -25.25 -14.35 -7.24
CA LEU A 151 -24.42 -13.31 -6.63
C LEU A 151 -22.98 -13.78 -6.42
N TYR A 152 -22.78 -15.05 -6.06
CA TYR A 152 -21.43 -15.60 -5.87
C TYR A 152 -20.67 -15.67 -7.19
N LEU A 153 -21.31 -16.13 -8.28
CA LEU A 153 -20.69 -16.18 -9.60
C LEU A 153 -20.24 -14.78 -10.05
N ASP A 154 -21.07 -13.77 -9.83
CA ASP A 154 -20.70 -12.39 -10.16
C ASP A 154 -19.61 -11.84 -9.23
N PHE A 155 -19.66 -12.15 -7.93
CA PHE A 155 -18.59 -11.80 -6.99
C PHE A 155 -17.25 -12.41 -7.42
N SER A 156 -17.22 -13.69 -7.79
CA SER A 156 -16.00 -14.36 -8.27
C SER A 156 -15.43 -13.71 -9.52
N LYS A 157 -16.27 -13.33 -10.51
CA LYS A 157 -15.81 -12.59 -11.70
C LYS A 157 -15.18 -11.24 -11.33
N HIS A 158 -15.75 -10.53 -10.35
CA HIS A 158 -15.17 -9.27 -9.89
C HIS A 158 -13.85 -9.49 -9.14
N ILE A 159 -13.72 -10.57 -8.37
CA ILE A 159 -12.45 -10.95 -7.72
C ILE A 159 -11.40 -11.34 -8.77
N GLU A 160 -11.75 -12.09 -9.83
CA GLU A 160 -10.82 -12.41 -10.92
C GLU A 160 -10.31 -11.15 -11.61
N ALA A 161 -11.19 -10.19 -11.90
CA ALA A 161 -10.81 -8.90 -12.47
C ALA A 161 -9.92 -8.11 -11.51
N ALA A 162 -10.22 -8.11 -10.20
CA ALA A 162 -9.42 -7.43 -9.20
C ALA A 162 -8.03 -8.06 -9.04
N LEU A 163 -7.94 -9.39 -9.02
CA LEU A 163 -6.70 -10.15 -8.97
C LEU A 163 -5.78 -9.81 -10.15
N ALA A 164 -6.33 -9.68 -11.35
CA ALA A 164 -5.55 -9.27 -12.53
C ALA A 164 -4.94 -7.87 -12.35
N VAL A 165 -5.68 -6.92 -11.77
CA VAL A 165 -5.18 -5.59 -11.45
C VAL A 165 -4.15 -5.64 -10.30
N HIS A 166 -4.40 -6.39 -9.23
CA HIS A 166 -3.48 -6.52 -8.09
C HIS A 166 -2.13 -7.12 -8.49
N ARG A 167 -2.10 -8.08 -9.44
CA ARG A 167 -0.84 -8.59 -10.00
C ARG A 167 -0.02 -7.51 -10.72
N ARG A 168 -0.70 -6.59 -11.42
CA ARG A 168 -0.05 -5.44 -12.06
C ARG A 168 0.44 -4.42 -11.01
N ILE A 169 -0.36 -4.18 -9.96
CA ILE A 169 0.05 -3.33 -8.82
C ILE A 169 1.29 -3.91 -8.15
N LEU A 170 1.32 -5.24 -7.93
CA LEU A 170 2.48 -5.92 -7.36
C LEU A 170 3.73 -5.68 -8.20
N SER A 171 3.64 -5.85 -9.52
CA SER A 171 4.77 -5.62 -10.43
C SER A 171 5.33 -4.20 -10.30
N VAL A 172 4.49 -3.17 -10.37
CA VAL A 172 4.97 -1.78 -10.22
C VAL A 172 5.41 -1.45 -8.79
N SER A 173 4.79 -2.03 -7.75
CA SER A 173 5.21 -1.84 -6.36
C SER A 173 6.60 -2.40 -6.10
N GLN A 174 6.90 -3.58 -6.63
CA GLN A 174 8.24 -4.17 -6.55
C GLN A 174 9.28 -3.32 -7.30
N ARG A 175 8.94 -2.82 -8.49
CA ARG A 175 9.83 -1.89 -9.20
C ARG A 175 10.06 -0.62 -8.41
N LEU A 176 9.01 -0.04 -7.80
CA LEU A 176 9.15 1.15 -6.96
C LEU A 176 10.04 0.89 -5.76
N ASP A 177 9.90 -0.24 -5.07
CA ASP A 177 10.80 -0.60 -3.95
C ASP A 177 12.26 -0.66 -4.40
N HIS A 178 12.54 -1.37 -5.48
CA HIS A 178 13.88 -1.49 -6.04
C HIS A 178 14.44 -0.14 -6.49
N ASN A 179 13.69 0.58 -7.33
CA ASN A 179 14.11 1.85 -7.94
C ASN A 179 14.29 2.95 -6.89
N LEU A 180 13.44 3.01 -5.87
CA LEU A 180 13.59 3.97 -4.76
C LEU A 180 14.82 3.63 -3.93
N ALA A 181 15.02 2.37 -3.57
CA ALA A 181 16.19 1.94 -2.82
C ALA A 181 17.50 2.25 -3.56
N GLU A 182 17.57 1.90 -4.85
CA GLU A 182 18.74 2.18 -5.70
C GLU A 182 18.96 3.69 -5.84
N ALA A 183 17.90 4.46 -6.12
CA ALA A 183 18.01 5.91 -6.20
C ALA A 183 18.49 6.52 -4.87
N MET A 184 18.08 6.00 -3.71
CA MET A 184 18.55 6.50 -2.41
C MET A 184 20.04 6.18 -2.15
N GLN A 185 20.49 4.99 -2.55
CA GLN A 185 21.82 4.47 -2.23
C GLN A 185 22.90 4.85 -3.26
N ASP A 186 22.58 4.88 -4.55
CA ASP A 186 23.54 5.25 -5.60
C ASP A 186 23.73 6.78 -5.66
N GLY A 187 24.87 7.23 -5.15
CA GLY A 187 25.32 8.62 -5.21
C GLY A 187 25.58 9.12 -6.64
N GLN A 188 25.66 8.24 -7.63
CA GLN A 188 25.81 8.60 -9.04
C GLN A 188 24.46 8.90 -9.71
N ILE A 189 23.32 8.55 -9.10
CA ILE A 189 21.99 8.91 -9.62
C ILE A 189 21.66 10.32 -9.13
N GLN A 190 21.70 11.32 -10.02
CA GLN A 190 21.51 12.73 -9.65
C GLN A 190 20.44 13.40 -10.52
N PHE A 191 19.43 14.00 -9.89
CA PHE A 191 18.41 14.79 -10.57
C PHE A 191 17.87 15.92 -9.66
N PRO A 192 17.34 17.02 -10.23
CA PRO A 192 16.93 18.19 -9.45
C PRO A 192 15.92 17.86 -8.36
N GLY A 193 16.22 18.26 -7.12
CA GLY A 193 15.32 18.04 -5.98
C GLY A 193 15.13 16.57 -5.59
N LYS A 194 16.10 15.69 -5.91
CA LYS A 194 16.08 14.23 -5.66
C LYS A 194 15.42 13.85 -4.34
N ARG A 195 15.95 14.30 -3.19
CA ARG A 195 15.41 13.97 -1.87
C ARG A 195 13.92 14.29 -1.74
N LYS A 196 13.51 15.53 -2.04
CA LYS A 196 12.10 15.96 -1.97
C LYS A 196 11.18 15.12 -2.87
N LYS A 197 11.64 14.73 -4.07
CA LYS A 197 10.87 13.89 -4.99
C LYS A 197 10.74 12.46 -4.47
N LEU A 198 11.82 11.87 -3.97
CA LEU A 198 11.80 10.53 -3.36
C LEU A 198 10.87 10.50 -2.15
N ASP A 199 11.02 11.45 -1.22
CA ASP A 199 10.14 11.59 -0.04
C ASP A 199 8.66 11.76 -0.46
N GLY A 200 8.42 12.55 -1.52
CA GLY A 200 7.10 12.74 -2.10
C GLY A 200 6.49 11.43 -2.60
N ILE A 201 7.25 10.63 -3.36
CA ILE A 201 6.79 9.31 -3.84
C ILE A 201 6.48 8.40 -2.65
N ILE A 202 7.43 8.25 -1.71
CA ILE A 202 7.31 7.41 -0.51
C ILE A 202 6.05 7.78 0.28
N SER A 203 5.81 9.07 0.50
CA SER A 203 4.65 9.55 1.26
C SER A 203 3.30 9.22 0.63
N THR A 204 3.26 9.04 -0.70
CA THR A 204 2.03 8.71 -1.46
C THR A 204 1.80 7.21 -1.61
N ARG A 205 2.80 6.38 -1.29
CA ARG A 205 2.66 4.91 -1.29
C ARG A 205 2.12 4.46 0.06
N GLN A 206 0.79 4.34 0.12
CA GLN A 206 0.07 3.93 1.32
C GLN A 206 0.16 2.42 1.61
N TYR A 207 0.35 1.61 0.56
CA TYR A 207 0.44 0.16 0.67
C TYR A 207 1.87 -0.28 0.37
N SER A 208 2.39 -1.16 1.23
CA SER A 208 3.64 -1.86 0.95
C SER A 208 3.44 -2.94 -0.12
N THR A 209 4.55 -3.42 -0.66
CA THR A 209 4.54 -4.61 -1.53
C THR A 209 4.04 -5.84 -0.79
N LEU A 210 4.31 -5.98 0.52
CA LEU A 210 3.84 -7.10 1.31
C LEU A 210 2.31 -7.10 1.47
N ILE A 211 1.71 -5.93 1.72
CA ILE A 211 0.24 -5.77 1.74
C ILE A 211 -0.36 -6.06 0.37
N THR A 212 0.31 -5.66 -0.72
CA THR A 212 -0.17 -5.99 -2.07
C THR A 212 -0.19 -7.51 -2.31
N ARG A 213 0.83 -8.24 -1.85
CA ARG A 213 0.84 -9.72 -1.88
C ARG A 213 -0.27 -10.32 -1.01
N ALA A 214 -0.51 -9.74 0.16
CA ALA A 214 -1.60 -10.15 1.04
C ALA A 214 -2.97 -10.09 0.36
N GLN A 215 -3.18 -9.03 -0.43
CA GLN A 215 -4.41 -8.88 -1.19
C GLN A 215 -4.53 -9.96 -2.27
N ILE A 216 -3.45 -10.24 -3.02
CA ILE A 216 -3.43 -11.34 -4.01
C ILE A 216 -3.75 -12.69 -3.36
N ILE A 217 -3.14 -12.99 -2.21
CA ILE A 217 -3.43 -14.20 -1.42
C ILE A 217 -4.91 -14.25 -1.02
N SER A 218 -5.48 -13.10 -0.63
CA SER A 218 -6.89 -12.99 -0.26
C SER A 218 -7.82 -13.25 -1.44
N ASP A 219 -7.51 -12.71 -2.62
CA ASP A 219 -8.27 -12.94 -3.85
C ASP A 219 -8.19 -14.40 -4.30
N LEU A 220 -6.98 -14.96 -4.33
CA LEU A 220 -6.74 -16.36 -4.67
C LEU A 220 -7.49 -17.29 -3.72
N HIS A 221 -7.44 -17.03 -2.40
CA HIS A 221 -8.23 -17.75 -1.42
C HIS A 221 -9.73 -17.77 -1.76
N GLN A 222 -10.31 -16.66 -2.21
CA GLN A 222 -11.72 -16.61 -2.61
C GLN A 222 -12.02 -17.45 -3.88
N LEU A 223 -11.04 -17.55 -4.78
CA LEU A 223 -11.16 -18.23 -6.08
C LEU A 223 -10.75 -19.71 -6.06
N VAL A 224 -10.13 -20.20 -4.98
CA VAL A 224 -9.69 -21.62 -4.86
C VAL A 224 -10.87 -22.59 -4.99
N VAL A 225 -12.07 -22.21 -4.55
CA VAL A 225 -13.26 -23.08 -4.61
C VAL A 225 -14.24 -22.58 -5.65
N ARG A 226 -14.55 -23.43 -6.64
CA ARG A 226 -15.60 -23.21 -7.63
C ARG A 226 -16.92 -23.73 -7.11
N ARG A 227 -17.73 -22.84 -6.53
CA ARG A 227 -18.99 -23.23 -5.86
C ARG A 227 -20.02 -23.83 -6.81
N ASP A 228 -19.97 -23.53 -8.10
CA ASP A 228 -20.78 -24.14 -9.15
C ASP A 228 -20.46 -25.63 -9.39
N ARG A 229 -19.33 -26.11 -8.87
CA ARG A 229 -18.89 -27.52 -8.98
C ARG A 229 -18.98 -28.28 -7.68
N LEU A 230 -19.50 -27.68 -6.61
CA LEU A 230 -19.73 -28.37 -5.35
C LEU A 230 -20.90 -29.34 -5.50
N SER A 231 -20.74 -30.52 -4.91
CA SER A 231 -21.78 -31.53 -4.73
C SER A 231 -22.25 -31.53 -3.27
N ALA A 232 -23.38 -32.17 -2.99
CA ALA A 232 -23.85 -32.33 -1.61
C ALA A 232 -22.84 -33.09 -0.73
N ASP A 233 -22.06 -34.01 -1.32
CA ASP A 233 -21.14 -34.88 -0.60
C ASP A 233 -19.81 -34.19 -0.24
N ASP A 234 -19.37 -33.19 -1.01
CA ASP A 234 -18.11 -32.48 -0.78
C ASP A 234 -18.27 -31.02 -0.34
N PHE A 235 -19.49 -30.50 -0.29
CA PHE A 235 -19.79 -29.10 0.05
C PHE A 235 -19.13 -28.62 1.35
N GLU A 236 -19.45 -29.26 2.48
CA GLU A 236 -18.95 -28.83 3.79
C GLU A 236 -17.43 -29.01 3.89
N SER A 237 -16.93 -30.18 3.46
CA SER A 237 -15.50 -30.50 3.55
C SER A 237 -14.63 -29.55 2.71
N THR A 238 -15.10 -29.14 1.52
CA THR A 238 -14.37 -28.22 0.64
C THR A 238 -14.35 -26.80 1.20
N LEU A 239 -15.48 -26.31 1.70
CA LEU A 239 -15.56 -24.96 2.27
C LEU A 239 -14.78 -24.85 3.59
N LEU A 240 -14.80 -25.89 4.43
CA LEU A 240 -13.95 -25.96 5.61
C LEU A 240 -12.47 -25.95 5.23
N ALA A 241 -12.07 -26.72 4.20
CA ALA A 241 -10.69 -26.71 3.72
C ALA A 241 -10.27 -25.34 3.16
N GLN A 242 -11.17 -24.59 2.50
CA GLN A 242 -10.89 -23.22 2.07
C GLN A 242 -10.60 -22.30 3.27
N GLN A 243 -11.40 -22.39 4.34
CA GLN A 243 -11.24 -21.56 5.54
C GLN A 243 -9.89 -21.78 6.25
N THR A 244 -9.30 -22.97 6.16
CA THR A 244 -7.99 -23.25 6.78
C THR A 244 -6.82 -22.63 6.02
N LEU A 245 -7.02 -22.14 4.79
CA LEU A 245 -5.96 -21.48 4.02
C LEU A 245 -5.68 -20.07 4.58
N ARG A 246 -6.70 -19.36 5.05
CA ARG A 246 -6.57 -17.98 5.56
C ARG A 246 -7.47 -17.72 6.77
N GLY A 247 -6.87 -17.83 7.96
CA GLY A 247 -7.53 -17.53 9.24
C GLY A 247 -7.20 -16.14 9.80
N LYS A 248 -7.78 -15.84 10.97
CA LYS A 248 -7.51 -14.61 11.73
C LYS A 248 -6.02 -14.46 12.08
N HIS A 249 -5.39 -15.53 12.54
CA HIS A 249 -3.97 -15.52 12.93
C HIS A 249 -3.04 -15.27 11.75
N PHE A 250 -3.32 -15.87 10.59
CA PHE A 250 -2.61 -15.57 9.35
C PHE A 250 -2.65 -14.07 9.01
N HIS A 251 -3.84 -13.46 9.09
CA HIS A 251 -4.01 -12.04 8.82
C HIS A 251 -3.26 -11.15 9.83
N GLU A 252 -3.34 -11.47 11.14
CA GLU A 252 -2.60 -10.75 12.19
C GLU A 252 -1.08 -10.88 12.02
N ALA A 253 -0.59 -12.06 11.67
CA ALA A 253 0.80 -12.33 11.34
C ALA A 253 1.29 -11.50 10.15
N LEU A 254 0.48 -11.38 9.11
CA LEU A 254 0.81 -10.63 7.92
C LEU A 254 0.94 -9.12 8.22
N LEU A 255 -0.03 -8.54 8.91
CA LEU A 255 0.03 -7.13 9.32
C LEU A 255 1.23 -6.89 10.25
N SER A 256 1.54 -7.87 11.10
CA SER A 256 2.70 -7.78 11.98
C SER A 256 4.01 -7.75 11.20
N HIS A 257 4.18 -8.67 10.24
CA HIS A 257 5.32 -8.74 9.35
C HIS A 257 5.52 -7.41 8.59
N ASP A 258 4.45 -6.87 8.01
CA ASP A 258 4.48 -5.62 7.26
C ASP A 258 5.05 -4.44 8.07
N SER A 259 4.63 -4.34 9.32
CA SER A 259 4.99 -3.20 10.17
C SER A 259 6.43 -3.23 10.67
N LEU A 260 7.17 -4.34 10.56
CA LEU A 260 8.48 -4.52 11.19
C LEU A 260 9.52 -3.51 10.73
N ALA A 261 9.60 -3.23 9.42
CA ALA A 261 10.58 -2.30 8.87
C ALA A 261 10.40 -0.87 9.41
N ALA A 262 9.15 -0.49 9.69
CA ALA A 262 8.80 0.80 10.25
C ALA A 262 9.07 0.88 11.75
N ALA A 263 8.94 -0.28 12.39
CA ALA A 263 8.75 -0.43 13.81
C ALA A 263 9.92 0.05 14.65
N GLY A 264 11.11 0.34 14.11
CA GLY A 264 12.28 0.79 14.89
C GLY A 264 12.69 -0.14 16.05
N LEU A 265 12.22 -1.40 16.03
CA LEU A 265 12.42 -2.41 17.06
C LEU A 265 13.87 -2.89 17.08
N THR A 266 14.36 -3.32 18.25
CA THR A 266 15.68 -4.00 18.31
C THR A 266 15.60 -5.36 17.59
N PRO A 267 16.75 -5.93 17.15
CA PRO A 267 16.77 -7.26 16.54
C PRO A 267 16.00 -8.31 17.36
N GLU A 268 16.22 -8.34 18.67
CA GLU A 268 15.58 -9.31 19.57
C GLU A 268 14.06 -9.15 19.61
N GLN A 269 13.56 -7.91 19.48
CA GLN A 269 12.13 -7.60 19.50
C GLN A 269 11.44 -7.92 18.17
N GLN A 270 12.16 -7.81 17.04
CA GLN A 270 11.60 -8.16 15.71
C GLN A 270 11.50 -9.68 15.51
N LYS A 271 12.31 -10.48 16.22
CA LYS A 271 12.36 -11.94 16.08
C LYS A 271 10.99 -12.62 16.30
N ALA A 272 10.32 -12.34 17.41
CA ALA A 272 9.11 -13.07 17.78
C ALA A 272 7.92 -12.83 16.82
N PRO A 273 7.62 -11.60 16.37
CA PRO A 273 6.62 -11.37 15.33
C PRO A 273 6.96 -12.08 14.01
N LEU A 274 8.22 -12.09 13.61
CA LEU A 274 8.66 -12.69 12.35
C LEU A 274 8.61 -14.23 12.38
N GLU A 275 9.02 -14.85 13.49
CA GLU A 275 8.81 -16.28 13.73
C GLU A 275 7.32 -16.64 13.72
N SER A 276 6.46 -15.78 14.28
CA SER A 276 5.01 -15.97 14.22
C SER A 276 4.49 -15.91 12.80
N ALA A 277 4.96 -14.95 12.00
CA ALA A 277 4.58 -14.84 10.59
C ALA A 277 4.97 -16.08 9.79
N LEU A 278 6.23 -16.54 9.94
CA LEU A 278 6.72 -17.74 9.27
C LEU A 278 5.94 -19.00 9.65
N ARG A 279 5.56 -19.16 10.92
CA ARG A 279 4.71 -20.29 11.36
C ARG A 279 3.36 -20.29 10.65
N GLU A 280 2.68 -19.15 10.62
CA GLU A 280 1.36 -19.02 9.98
C GLU A 280 1.43 -19.24 8.47
N TYR A 281 2.46 -18.71 7.80
CA TYR A 281 2.65 -18.93 6.35
C TYR A 281 2.93 -20.40 6.02
N LYS A 282 3.79 -21.08 6.81
CA LYS A 282 4.10 -22.50 6.63
C LYS A 282 2.90 -23.41 6.94
N LEU A 283 2.08 -23.03 7.90
CA LEU A 283 0.82 -23.72 8.19
C LEU A 283 -0.16 -23.60 7.01
N ALA A 284 -0.39 -22.37 6.52
CA ALA A 284 -1.24 -22.14 5.35
C ALA A 284 -0.72 -22.87 4.10
N LEU A 285 0.60 -22.92 3.90
CA LEU A 285 1.24 -23.66 2.80
C LEU A 285 0.97 -25.15 2.91
N SER A 286 1.13 -25.72 4.11
CA SER A 286 0.88 -27.14 4.36
C SER A 286 -0.59 -27.51 4.11
N ASN A 287 -1.53 -26.65 4.53
CA ASN A 287 -2.95 -26.80 4.25
C ASN A 287 -3.25 -26.73 2.74
N ALA A 288 -2.63 -25.79 2.03
CA ALA A 288 -2.80 -25.64 0.58
C ALA A 288 -2.25 -26.85 -0.19
N GLN A 289 -1.07 -27.35 0.18
CA GLN A 289 -0.48 -28.55 -0.41
C GLN A 289 -1.31 -29.79 -0.13
N TYR A 290 -1.83 -29.93 1.09
CA TYR A 290 -2.76 -31.00 1.44
C TYR A 290 -4.02 -30.93 0.57
N LEU A 291 -4.65 -29.75 0.45
CA LEU A 291 -5.83 -29.56 -0.38
C LEU A 291 -5.56 -29.89 -1.86
N LEU A 292 -4.40 -29.48 -2.38
CA LEU A 292 -3.99 -29.79 -3.75
C LEU A 292 -3.84 -31.31 -3.96
N SER A 293 -3.29 -32.03 -2.98
CA SER A 293 -3.11 -33.48 -3.04
C SER A 293 -4.43 -34.27 -3.07
N ARG A 294 -5.52 -33.69 -2.57
CA ARG A 294 -6.86 -34.30 -2.55
C ARG A 294 -7.52 -34.30 -3.92
N ASN A 295 -7.05 -33.47 -4.87
CA ASN A 295 -7.56 -33.37 -6.24
C ASN A 295 -9.10 -33.29 -6.31
N MET A 296 -9.68 -32.43 -5.47
CA MET A 296 -11.13 -32.29 -5.35
C MET A 296 -11.71 -31.58 -6.58
N PRO A 297 -12.80 -32.07 -7.20
CA PRO A 297 -13.34 -31.48 -8.44
C PRO A 297 -13.73 -30.00 -8.34
N ALA A 298 -14.22 -29.59 -7.17
CA ALA A 298 -14.62 -28.21 -6.89
C ALA A 298 -13.45 -27.27 -6.60
N VAL A 299 -12.23 -27.79 -6.39
CA VAL A 299 -11.04 -26.97 -6.18
C VAL A 299 -10.44 -26.59 -7.54
N ASP A 300 -10.12 -25.31 -7.71
CA ASP A 300 -9.37 -24.84 -8.86
C ASP A 300 -7.86 -24.97 -8.59
N SER A 301 -7.25 -26.02 -9.15
CA SER A 301 -5.83 -26.31 -8.95
C SER A 301 -4.93 -25.17 -9.42
N SER A 302 -5.30 -24.43 -10.47
CA SER A 302 -4.47 -23.33 -10.97
C SER A 302 -4.44 -22.16 -9.99
N GLN A 303 -5.59 -21.82 -9.40
CA GLN A 303 -5.65 -20.79 -8.36
C GLN A 303 -4.95 -21.23 -7.08
N LEU A 304 -5.07 -22.50 -6.70
CA LEU A 304 -4.40 -23.06 -5.52
C LEU A 304 -2.87 -23.13 -5.71
N GLU A 305 -2.39 -23.47 -6.89
CA GLU A 305 -0.95 -23.41 -7.23
C GLU A 305 -0.44 -21.97 -7.19
N ALA A 306 -1.17 -21.01 -7.75
CA ALA A 306 -0.81 -19.60 -7.65
C ALA A 306 -0.78 -19.12 -6.18
N TYR A 307 -1.70 -19.59 -5.35
CA TYR A 307 -1.73 -19.32 -3.91
C TYR A 307 -0.49 -19.87 -3.21
N ILE A 308 -0.10 -21.11 -3.53
CA ILE A 308 1.12 -21.76 -3.02
C ILE A 308 2.37 -20.98 -3.45
N VAL A 309 2.45 -20.50 -4.69
CA VAL A 309 3.57 -19.68 -5.16
C VAL A 309 3.71 -18.40 -4.33
N GLU A 310 2.61 -17.68 -4.10
CA GLU A 310 2.64 -16.44 -3.30
C GLU A 310 3.02 -16.70 -1.82
N LEU A 311 2.55 -17.82 -1.24
CA LEU A 311 2.96 -18.21 0.11
C LEU A 311 4.45 -18.53 0.20
N ASN A 312 5.01 -19.25 -0.78
CA ASN A 312 6.45 -19.51 -0.80
C ASN A 312 7.24 -18.21 -0.87
N ILE A 313 6.78 -17.22 -1.64
CA ILE A 313 7.43 -15.90 -1.68
C ILE A 313 7.37 -15.21 -0.31
N LEU A 314 6.22 -15.22 0.38
CA LEU A 314 6.14 -14.66 1.74
C LEU A 314 7.03 -15.38 2.74
N ILE A 315 7.18 -16.71 2.63
CA ILE A 315 8.09 -17.49 3.45
C ILE A 315 9.53 -17.09 3.18
N SER A 316 9.95 -17.02 1.91
CA SER A 316 11.31 -16.59 1.55
C SER A 316 11.61 -15.17 2.05
N LEU A 317 10.68 -14.22 1.89
CA LEU A 317 10.83 -12.87 2.43
C LEU A 317 11.04 -12.88 3.95
N GLY A 318 10.21 -13.63 4.68
CA GLY A 318 10.35 -13.73 6.14
C GLY A 318 11.62 -14.45 6.57
N GLU A 319 12.10 -15.43 5.80
CA GLU A 319 13.37 -16.13 6.05
C GLU A 319 14.58 -15.22 5.78
N ASP A 320 14.53 -14.42 4.72
CA ASP A 320 15.54 -13.40 4.41
C ASP A 320 15.60 -12.33 5.52
N ASP A 321 14.44 -11.84 5.98
CA ASP A 321 14.37 -10.89 7.09
C ASP A 321 14.91 -11.49 8.39
N MET A 322 14.65 -12.78 8.66
CA MET A 322 15.23 -13.50 9.81
C MET A 322 16.74 -13.66 9.68
N ALA A 323 17.25 -13.93 8.48
CA ALA A 323 18.69 -14.05 8.23
C ALA A 323 19.39 -12.70 8.42
N ASN A 324 18.81 -11.62 7.91
CA ASN A 324 19.29 -10.25 8.11
C ASN A 324 19.32 -9.86 9.60
N LEU A 325 18.30 -10.26 10.36
CA LEU A 325 18.23 -10.08 11.80
C LEU A 325 19.37 -10.79 12.54
N GLY A 326 19.62 -12.05 12.19
CA GLY A 326 20.72 -12.84 12.76
C GLY A 326 22.07 -12.19 12.48
N ALA A 327 22.31 -11.80 11.23
CA ALA A 327 23.55 -11.14 10.82
C ALA A 327 23.80 -9.80 11.53
N ALA A 328 22.75 -9.03 11.82
CA ALA A 328 22.86 -7.78 12.57
C ALA A 328 23.20 -8.02 14.05
N THR A 329 22.53 -9.00 14.68
CA THR A 329 22.82 -9.42 16.07
C THR A 329 24.28 -9.86 16.24
N ASP A 330 24.80 -10.66 15.31
CA ASP A 330 26.16 -11.19 15.36
C ASP A 330 27.25 -10.12 15.21
N ARG A 331 26.95 -9.02 14.49
CA ARG A 331 27.92 -7.94 14.26
C ARG A 331 27.98 -6.91 15.39
N GLN A 332 27.06 -6.94 16.35
CA GLN A 332 26.81 -5.82 17.29
C GLN A 332 26.59 -4.47 16.58
N ASP A 333 26.32 -4.52 15.28
CA ASP A 333 26.01 -3.34 14.47
C ASP A 333 24.52 -3.05 14.62
N ALA A 334 24.14 -1.77 14.54
CA ALA A 334 22.76 -1.43 14.28
C ALA A 334 22.33 -2.16 12.99
N VAL A 335 21.18 -2.84 13.00
CA VAL A 335 20.58 -3.39 11.77
C VAL A 335 20.65 -2.28 10.72
N PRO A 336 21.26 -2.51 9.54
CA PRO A 336 21.29 -1.49 8.52
C PRO A 336 19.85 -1.05 8.26
N GLU A 337 19.53 0.21 8.57
CA GLU A 337 18.19 0.74 8.37
C GLU A 337 17.85 0.57 6.89
N GLN A 338 16.98 -0.40 6.58
CA GLN A 338 16.48 -0.53 5.23
C GLN A 338 15.69 0.74 4.92
N PRO A 339 16.02 1.44 3.83
CA PRO A 339 15.36 2.69 3.54
C PRO A 339 13.89 2.41 3.23
N LEU A 340 13.00 2.98 4.04
CA LEU A 340 11.56 2.85 3.85
C LEU A 340 11.16 3.41 2.49
N THR A 341 10.65 2.55 1.61
CA THR A 341 10.20 2.91 0.26
C THR A 341 8.72 3.28 0.22
N HIS A 342 8.02 3.12 1.34
CA HIS A 342 6.60 3.39 1.54
C HIS A 342 6.38 4.06 2.90
N ARG A 343 5.18 4.58 3.13
CA ARG A 343 4.84 5.23 4.40
C ARG A 343 4.72 4.19 5.53
N ALA A 344 5.36 4.46 6.68
CA ALA A 344 5.53 3.48 7.75
C ALA A 344 5.42 4.09 9.17
N ARG A 345 4.98 3.29 10.17
CA ARG A 345 4.81 3.64 11.60
C ARG A 345 6.13 3.68 12.39
N LYS A 346 6.52 4.81 12.99
CA LYS A 346 7.83 5.06 13.64
C LYS A 346 7.87 4.69 15.14
N GLN A 347 8.83 3.92 15.65
CA GLN A 347 8.99 3.77 17.11
C GLN A 347 9.66 4.95 17.81
N LEU A 348 9.17 5.27 19.01
CA LEU A 348 9.72 6.29 19.89
C LEU A 348 10.47 5.71 21.08
N LYS A 349 9.90 4.71 21.77
CA LYS A 349 10.45 4.04 22.98
C LYS A 349 9.92 2.59 23.08
N PRO A 350 10.44 1.74 24.00
CA PRO A 350 9.84 0.43 24.26
C PRO A 350 8.34 0.56 24.59
N ASN A 351 7.50 -0.18 23.86
CA ASN A 351 6.03 -0.13 23.91
C ASN A 351 5.40 1.24 23.53
N ASP A 352 6.08 2.04 22.70
CA ASP A 352 5.58 3.33 22.23
C ASP A 352 5.95 3.57 20.75
N PHE A 353 4.98 3.38 19.85
CA PHE A 353 5.11 3.51 18.39
C PHE A 353 4.22 4.61 17.87
N LEU A 354 4.63 5.32 16.83
CA LEU A 354 4.07 6.59 16.41
C LEU A 354 3.73 6.60 14.91
N ASP A 355 2.46 6.78 14.60
CA ASP A 355 2.10 7.35 13.29
C ASP A 355 2.04 8.87 13.39
N VAL A 356 2.64 9.54 12.41
CA VAL A 356 2.54 10.99 12.25
C VAL A 356 1.75 11.33 11.00
N TYR A 357 0.78 12.23 11.16
CA TYR A 357 0.01 12.81 10.08
C TYR A 357 0.17 14.32 10.15
N ASP A 358 0.65 14.93 9.07
CA ASP A 358 0.77 16.39 8.98
C ASP A 358 -0.58 17.01 8.62
N ILE A 359 -0.99 18.02 9.39
CA ILE A 359 -2.23 18.76 9.17
C ILE A 359 -1.88 20.14 8.61
N TYR A 360 -2.38 20.43 7.43
CA TYR A 360 -2.11 21.69 6.71
C TYR A 360 -3.37 22.57 6.65
N ARG A 361 -3.18 23.89 6.75
CA ARG A 361 -4.12 24.89 6.25
C ARG A 361 -4.11 24.78 4.73
N LEU A 362 -5.28 24.72 4.10
CA LEU A 362 -5.38 24.51 2.65
C LEU A 362 -4.90 25.73 1.85
N GLN A 363 -5.28 26.95 2.26
CA GLN A 363 -4.79 28.19 1.66
C GLN A 363 -4.64 29.32 2.70
N PRO A 364 -3.48 30.00 2.77
CA PRO A 364 -2.22 29.58 2.14
C PRO A 364 -1.77 28.22 2.71
N ARG A 365 -1.09 27.40 1.88
CA ARG A 365 -0.64 26.07 2.30
C ARG A 365 0.40 26.20 3.41
N GLN A 366 -0.03 26.03 4.65
CA GLN A 366 0.79 26.22 5.84
C GLN A 366 0.56 25.03 6.79
N LYS A 367 1.63 24.38 7.23
CA LYS A 367 1.52 23.32 8.24
C LYS A 367 0.99 23.92 9.53
N LEU A 368 -0.12 23.41 10.03
CA LEU A 368 -0.77 23.91 11.25
C LEU A 368 -0.44 23.02 12.46
N TRP A 369 -0.51 21.70 12.29
CA TRP A 369 -0.31 20.71 13.36
C TRP A 369 0.29 19.41 12.81
N GLU A 370 0.76 18.57 13.72
CA GLU A 370 1.07 17.16 13.51
C GLU A 370 0.17 16.34 14.43
N ALA A 371 -0.55 15.37 13.89
CA ALA A 371 -1.28 14.39 14.69
C ALA A 371 -0.41 13.17 14.94
N HIS A 372 -0.25 12.84 16.21
CA HIS A 372 0.66 11.84 16.76
C HIS A 372 -0.16 10.71 17.37
N PHE A 373 -0.10 9.51 16.78
CA PHE A 373 -0.80 8.32 17.29
C PHE A 373 0.18 7.33 17.88
N HIS A 374 0.15 7.21 19.19
CA HIS A 374 0.96 6.28 19.96
C HIS A 374 0.27 4.93 20.04
N TYR A 375 1.01 3.88 19.77
CA TYR A 375 0.59 2.49 19.84
C TYR A 375 1.49 1.76 20.83
N THR A 376 0.96 0.74 21.51
CA THR A 376 1.73 -0.10 22.42
C THR A 376 2.58 -1.15 21.70
N THR A 377 2.26 -1.45 20.44
CA THR A 377 3.02 -2.35 19.57
C THR A 377 3.13 -1.77 18.17
N ALA A 378 4.19 -2.12 17.44
CA ALA A 378 4.40 -1.72 16.06
C ALA A 378 3.25 -2.16 15.13
N THR A 379 2.75 -3.36 15.42
CA THR A 379 1.77 -4.11 14.65
C THR A 379 0.33 -3.78 15.03
N ALA A 380 0.12 -2.90 16.02
CA ALA A 380 -1.21 -2.57 16.52
C ALA A 380 -2.09 -2.10 15.36
N ASN A 381 -3.34 -2.55 15.32
CA ASN A 381 -4.29 -2.05 14.33
C ASN A 381 -4.29 -0.50 14.37
N ALA A 382 -4.26 0.16 13.20
CA ALA A 382 -4.10 1.61 13.11
C ALA A 382 -5.21 2.39 13.84
N ARG A 383 -6.40 1.81 13.99
CA ARG A 383 -7.50 2.37 14.78
C ARG A 383 -7.36 2.11 16.29
N ARG A 384 -6.51 1.18 16.71
CA ARG A 384 -6.27 0.82 18.13
C ARG A 384 -5.04 1.53 18.70
N PHE A 385 -4.90 2.83 18.44
CA PHE A 385 -3.85 3.61 19.09
C PHE A 385 -4.11 3.70 20.59
N ALA A 386 -3.04 3.56 21.38
CA ALA A 386 -3.07 3.68 22.83
C ALA A 386 -3.22 5.14 23.29
N LYS A 387 -2.67 6.09 22.53
CA LYS A 387 -2.82 7.52 22.81
C LYS A 387 -2.64 8.38 21.57
N GLY A 388 -3.64 9.20 21.21
CA GLY A 388 -3.50 10.20 20.15
C GLY A 388 -3.28 11.60 20.73
N HIS A 389 -2.51 12.46 20.08
CA HIS A 389 -2.47 13.89 20.44
C HIS A 389 -2.02 14.78 19.27
N LEU A 390 -2.29 16.09 19.36
CA LEU A 390 -1.81 17.08 18.39
C LEU A 390 -0.57 17.82 18.90
N LYS A 391 0.36 18.12 17.99
CA LYS A 391 1.58 18.88 18.23
C LYS A 391 1.71 20.02 17.22
N PHE A 392 2.23 21.17 17.64
CA PHE A 392 2.55 22.27 16.71
C PHE A 392 3.87 21.98 15.95
N PRO A 393 4.03 22.50 14.72
CA PRO A 393 5.21 22.23 13.88
C PRO A 393 6.53 22.83 14.38
N GLU A 394 6.51 23.79 15.30
CA GLU A 394 7.71 24.49 15.78
C GLU A 394 8.26 23.91 17.09
N ALA A 395 9.59 23.78 17.14
CA ALA A 395 10.37 23.02 18.11
C ALA A 395 10.60 23.72 19.47
N MET A 396 9.63 24.43 20.05
CA MET A 396 9.76 24.97 21.41
C MET A 396 9.22 23.99 22.46
N GLY A 397 10.00 23.81 23.54
CA GLY A 397 9.67 22.91 24.65
C GLY A 397 8.42 23.36 25.42
N ARG A 398 7.70 22.40 26.01
CA ARG A 398 6.47 22.64 26.79
C ARG A 398 6.66 23.65 27.92
N ASP A 399 7.79 23.58 28.62
CA ASP A 399 8.08 24.41 29.79
C ASP A 399 8.38 25.87 29.41
N GLU A 400 9.05 26.07 28.27
CA GLU A 400 9.30 27.41 27.70
C GLU A 400 8.00 28.14 27.30
N ARG A 401 7.01 27.40 26.78
CA ARG A 401 5.72 27.99 26.38
C ARG A 401 4.83 28.28 27.59
N LEU A 402 4.87 27.45 28.63
CA LEU A 402 4.14 27.70 29.89
C LEU A 402 4.68 28.92 30.66
N GLN A 403 5.99 29.14 30.64
CA GLN A 403 6.61 30.31 31.27
C GLN A 403 6.29 31.63 30.55
N ARG A 404 6.07 31.60 29.24
CA ARG A 404 5.73 32.80 28.44
C ARG A 404 4.24 33.14 28.38
N ALA A 405 3.35 32.19 28.68
CA ALA A 405 1.90 32.41 28.62
C ALA A 405 1.40 33.21 29.84
N GLN A 406 1.06 34.48 29.63
CA GLN A 406 0.63 35.40 30.70
C GLN A 406 -0.87 35.30 30.98
N ALA A 407 -1.69 34.94 29.99
CA ALA A 407 -3.15 34.78 30.15
C ALA A 407 -3.59 33.31 30.32
N SER A 408 -4.66 33.07 31.07
CA SER A 408 -5.24 31.72 31.24
C SER A 408 -5.67 31.08 29.91
N ALA A 409 -6.13 31.89 28.95
CA ALA A 409 -6.50 31.43 27.61
C ALA A 409 -5.28 31.01 26.76
N GLU A 410 -4.13 31.66 26.92
CA GLU A 410 -2.87 31.28 26.25
C GLU A 410 -2.29 29.99 26.84
N ARG A 411 -2.50 29.76 28.15
CA ARG A 411 -2.13 28.49 28.79
C ARG A 411 -2.94 27.31 28.24
N CYS A 412 -4.23 27.51 27.90
CA CYS A 412 -5.05 26.50 27.22
C CYS A 412 -4.51 26.13 25.82
N GLN A 413 -3.80 27.04 25.13
CA GLN A 413 -3.17 26.75 23.82
C GLN A 413 -1.88 25.92 23.92
N VAL A 414 -1.31 25.76 25.13
CA VAL A 414 -0.12 24.92 25.39
C VAL A 414 -0.51 23.47 25.70
N TYR A 415 -1.80 23.18 25.93
CA TYR A 415 -2.27 21.84 26.22
C TYR A 415 -2.38 20.99 24.94
N ARG A 416 -1.72 19.82 24.98
CA ARG A 416 -1.93 18.73 24.02
C ARG A 416 -3.31 18.15 24.28
N GLY A 417 -4.26 18.39 23.38
CA GLY A 417 -5.53 17.69 23.42
C GLY A 417 -5.28 16.21 23.13
N ASP A 418 -5.68 15.34 24.05
CA ASP A 418 -5.72 13.91 23.76
C ASP A 418 -6.78 13.68 22.66
N LEU A 419 -6.38 12.99 21.61
CA LEU A 419 -7.24 12.56 20.52
C LEU A 419 -7.75 11.16 20.86
N ARG A 420 -9.07 10.96 20.80
CA ARG A 420 -9.70 9.64 20.88
C ARG A 420 -10.14 9.19 19.49
N LEU A 421 -10.24 7.88 19.26
CA LEU A 421 -10.51 7.32 17.94
C LEU A 421 -11.79 7.92 17.34
N ASP A 422 -12.87 7.95 18.09
CA ASP A 422 -14.17 8.55 17.72
C ASP A 422 -14.08 10.03 17.30
N GLN A 423 -13.03 10.74 17.71
CA GLN A 423 -12.84 12.16 17.38
C GLN A 423 -12.02 12.38 16.12
N ILE A 424 -11.33 11.35 15.63
CA ILE A 424 -10.29 11.48 14.60
C ILE A 424 -10.24 10.36 13.57
N GLU A 425 -11.07 9.33 13.73
CA GLU A 425 -11.22 8.20 12.79
C GLU A 425 -11.49 8.66 11.35
N ASP A 426 -11.96 9.89 11.23
CA ASP A 426 -12.34 10.53 9.98
C ASP A 426 -11.49 11.77 9.62
N LEU A 427 -10.54 12.15 10.47
CA LEU A 427 -9.52 13.18 10.20
C LEU A 427 -8.22 12.56 9.69
N ILE A 428 -8.00 11.30 10.07
CA ILE A 428 -6.76 10.58 9.89
C ILE A 428 -7.09 9.37 9.03
N PRO A 429 -6.58 9.27 7.79
CA PRO A 429 -6.92 8.20 6.87
C PRO A 429 -6.20 6.92 7.32
N PHE A 430 -6.70 6.32 8.39
CA PHE A 430 -6.22 5.03 8.87
C PHE A 430 -6.43 4.00 7.74
N PRO A 431 -5.42 3.18 7.41
CA PRO A 431 -5.57 2.14 6.40
C PRO A 431 -6.78 1.25 6.72
N ALA A 432 -7.53 0.87 5.69
CA ALA A 432 -8.66 -0.03 5.82
C ALA A 432 -8.19 -1.35 6.45
N SER A 433 -8.96 -1.86 7.41
CA SER A 433 -8.66 -3.12 8.12
C SER A 433 -8.84 -4.34 7.23
#